data_AF-A0A090SX05-F1
#
_entry.id   AF-A0A090SX05-F1
#
_cell.length_a   1.000
_cell.length_b   1.000
_cell.length_c   1.000
_cell.angle_alpha   90.00
_cell.angle_beta   90.00
_cell.angle_gamma   90.00
#
_symmetry.space_group_name_H-M   'P 1'
#
loop_
_entity.id
_entity.type
_entity.pdbx_description
1 polymer ?
#
loop_
_entity_poly.entity_id
_entity_poly.type
_entity_poly.pdbx_seq_one_letter_code
_entity_poly.pdbx_strand_id
1 'polypeptide(L)'
;MLFSRYRELIGEDYMGYRNHVYRTITYALHFLDNAEEYEQIVETAFVYHDIGLWTDHELAYLEPSEAVALADNAEYGWGLDPELLRGAIHWHHKITPYKASIKKSLKPAVKLTGLMRQKVWFAKG
;
A
#
# COMPACT_ATOMS: atom_id res chain seq x y z
N MET A 1 0.30 -5.31 15.15
CA MET A 1 0.78 -5.04 13.78
C MET A 1 -0.42 -4.68 12.92
N LEU A 2 -0.31 -3.75 11.97
CA LEU A 2 -1.45 -3.29 11.16
C LEU A 2 -2.22 -4.43 10.49
N PHE A 3 -1.52 -5.50 10.08
CA PHE A 3 -2.09 -6.70 9.47
C PHE A 3 -3.10 -7.48 10.32
N SER A 4 -2.90 -7.53 11.64
CA SER A 4 -3.58 -8.55 12.46
C SER A 4 -5.08 -8.30 12.58
N ARG A 5 -5.54 -7.05 12.43
CA ARG A 5 -6.97 -6.69 12.51
C ARG A 5 -7.77 -7.17 11.30
N TYR A 6 -7.12 -7.37 10.15
CA TYR A 6 -7.76 -7.82 8.92
C TYR A 6 -7.74 -9.34 8.73
N ARG A 7 -7.22 -10.08 9.71
CA ARG A 7 -7.00 -11.53 9.57
C ARG A 7 -8.28 -12.30 9.27
N GLU A 8 -9.37 -11.99 9.99
CA GLU A 8 -10.65 -12.67 9.80
C GLU A 8 -11.26 -12.35 8.44
N LEU A 9 -11.12 -11.09 7.99
CA LEU A 9 -11.61 -10.64 6.69
C LEU A 9 -10.85 -11.27 5.52
N ILE A 10 -9.52 -11.35 5.61
CA ILE A 10 -8.67 -11.92 4.55
C ILE A 10 -8.78 -13.45 4.49
N GLY A 11 -9.05 -14.09 5.63
CA GLY A 11 -9.31 -15.53 5.71
C GLY A 11 -8.13 -16.39 5.26
N GLU A 12 -8.38 -17.35 4.36
CA GLU A 12 -7.39 -18.32 3.91
C GLU A 12 -6.18 -17.68 3.19
N ASP A 13 -6.38 -16.52 2.56
CA ASP A 13 -5.31 -15.82 1.84
C ASP A 13 -4.39 -15.03 2.79
N TYR A 14 -4.71 -14.96 4.09
CA TYR A 14 -4.00 -14.11 5.06
C TYR A 14 -2.51 -14.38 5.10
N MET A 15 -2.11 -15.66 5.12
CA MET A 15 -0.70 -16.03 5.16
C MET A 15 0.02 -15.65 3.86
N GLY A 16 -0.64 -15.84 2.71
CA GLY A 16 -0.10 -15.46 1.41
C GLY A 16 0.07 -13.94 1.29
N TYR A 17 -0.96 -13.18 1.66
CA TYR A 17 -0.95 -11.72 1.59
C TYR A 17 0.05 -11.11 2.58
N ARG A 18 0.11 -11.62 3.82
CA ARG A 18 1.12 -11.23 4.82
C ARG A 18 2.54 -11.38 4.26
N ASN A 19 2.86 -12.54 3.68
CA ASN A 19 4.19 -12.82 3.13
C ASN A 19 4.51 -11.93 1.93
N HIS A 20 3.51 -11.64 1.08
CA HIS A 20 3.64 -10.67 0.00
C HIS A 20 3.97 -9.28 0.52
N VAL A 21 3.26 -8.79 1.55
CA VAL A 21 3.53 -7.47 2.10
C VAL A 21 4.91 -7.37 2.75
N TYR A 22 5.33 -8.37 3.54
CA TYR A 22 6.70 -8.32 4.10
C TYR A 22 7.78 -8.28 3.02
N ARG A 23 7.66 -9.11 1.98
CA ARG A 23 8.63 -9.12 0.88
C ARG A 23 8.69 -7.76 0.20
N THR A 24 7.54 -7.15 -0.05
CA THR A 24 7.46 -5.90 -0.78
C THR A 24 7.90 -4.69 0.05
N ILE A 25 7.58 -4.62 1.34
CA ILE A 25 8.14 -3.64 2.28
C ILE A 25 9.66 -3.72 2.32
N THR A 26 10.22 -4.93 2.48
CA THR A 26 11.68 -5.13 2.54
C THR A 26 12.37 -4.59 1.29
N TYR A 27 11.84 -4.88 0.10
CA TYR A 27 12.40 -4.34 -1.14
C TYR A 27 12.22 -2.81 -1.25
N ALA A 28 11.06 -2.29 -0.86
CA ALA A 28 10.81 -0.85 -0.91
C ALA A 28 11.78 -0.08 0.00
N LEU A 29 11.95 -0.52 1.25
CA LEU A 29 12.89 0.10 2.18
C LEU A 29 14.33 0.00 1.68
N HIS A 30 14.74 -1.14 1.10
CA HIS A 30 16.07 -1.29 0.50
C HIS A 30 16.34 -0.23 -0.58
N PHE A 31 15.40 0.01 -1.50
CA PHE A 31 15.54 1.04 -2.54
C PHE A 31 15.35 2.48 -2.03
N LEU A 32 14.91 2.63 -0.79
CA LEU A 32 14.87 3.90 -0.07
C LEU A 32 16.11 4.07 0.83
N ASP A 33 17.14 3.23 0.66
CA ASP A 33 18.34 3.23 1.49
C ASP A 33 18.05 3.03 2.98
N ASN A 34 16.95 2.33 3.30
CA ASN A 34 16.41 2.15 4.65
C ASN A 34 16.22 3.46 5.42
N ALA A 35 15.85 4.52 4.69
CA ALA A 35 15.55 5.83 5.27
C ALA A 35 14.31 5.76 6.18
N GLU A 36 14.54 5.95 7.49
CA GLU A 36 13.56 5.83 8.58
C GLU A 36 12.34 6.74 8.36
N GLU A 37 12.53 7.92 7.74
CA GLU A 37 11.44 8.86 7.48
C GLU A 37 10.35 8.31 6.53
N TYR A 38 10.63 7.22 5.80
CA TYR A 38 9.67 6.56 4.93
C TYR A 38 9.09 5.28 5.52
N GLU A 39 9.61 4.78 6.63
CA GLU A 39 9.26 3.44 7.15
C GLU A 39 7.76 3.31 7.41
N GLN A 40 7.20 4.21 8.22
CA GLN A 40 5.79 4.15 8.61
C GLN A 40 4.83 4.29 7.42
N ILE A 41 5.15 5.16 6.46
CA ILE A 41 4.30 5.37 5.27
C ILE A 41 4.41 4.19 4.29
N VAL A 42 5.60 3.59 4.14
CA VAL A 42 5.81 2.37 3.35
C VAL A 42 5.01 1.24 3.97
N GLU A 43 5.23 0.93 5.25
CA GLU A 43 4.56 -0.18 5.91
C GLU A 43 3.04 -0.06 5.82
N THR A 44 2.52 1.14 6.08
CA THR A 44 1.08 1.40 5.99
C THR A 44 0.60 1.23 4.55
N ALA A 45 1.17 1.93 3.57
CA ALA A 45 0.68 1.86 2.18
C ALA A 45 0.70 0.41 1.64
N PHE A 46 1.73 -0.38 1.96
CA PHE A 46 1.81 -1.78 1.54
C PHE A 46 0.84 -2.70 2.29
N VAL A 47 0.47 -2.42 3.55
CA VAL A 47 -0.60 -3.19 4.23
C VAL A 47 -1.96 -2.97 3.57
N TYR A 48 -2.22 -1.75 3.09
CA TYR A 48 -3.53 -1.37 2.56
C TYR A 48 -3.68 -1.52 1.05
N HIS A 49 -2.61 -1.60 0.25
CA HIS A 49 -2.71 -1.45 -1.21
C HIS A 49 -3.73 -2.35 -1.91
N ASP A 50 -3.90 -3.58 -1.42
CA ASP A 50 -4.80 -4.59 -1.97
C ASP A 50 -5.96 -4.94 -1.00
N ILE A 51 -6.09 -4.27 0.16
CA ILE A 51 -7.08 -4.66 1.19
C ILE A 51 -8.52 -4.60 0.67
N GLY A 52 -8.77 -3.71 -0.31
CA GLY A 52 -10.04 -3.57 -1.01
C GLY A 52 -10.56 -4.87 -1.64
N LEU A 53 -9.67 -5.81 -1.98
CA LEU A 53 -10.04 -7.12 -2.54
C LEU A 53 -10.90 -7.94 -1.56
N TRP A 54 -10.72 -7.74 -0.25
CA TRP A 54 -11.44 -8.47 0.78
C TRP A 54 -12.51 -7.63 1.48
N THR A 55 -12.42 -6.28 1.48
CA THR A 55 -13.44 -5.43 2.12
C THR A 55 -14.65 -5.18 1.24
N ASP A 56 -14.47 -5.07 -0.08
CA ASP A 56 -15.55 -4.69 -1.02
C ASP A 56 -15.82 -5.77 -2.08
N HIS A 57 -15.01 -6.84 -2.13
CA HIS A 57 -15.16 -8.00 -3.03
C HIS A 57 -15.31 -7.67 -4.55
N GLU A 58 -14.94 -6.46 -4.96
CA GLU A 58 -15.01 -5.98 -6.34
C GLU A 58 -13.61 -5.87 -6.98
N LEU A 59 -13.55 -6.03 -8.31
CA LEU A 59 -12.28 -5.84 -9.05
C LEU A 59 -11.79 -4.38 -9.02
N ALA A 60 -12.68 -3.43 -8.72
CA ALA A 60 -12.39 -2.01 -8.57
C ALA A 60 -11.87 -1.67 -7.15
N TYR A 61 -10.85 -2.39 -6.68
CA TYR A 61 -10.44 -2.42 -5.28
C TYR A 61 -9.57 -1.24 -4.81
N LEU A 62 -9.11 -0.35 -5.70
CA LEU A 62 -8.20 0.76 -5.36
C LEU A 62 -8.85 1.78 -4.41
N GLU A 63 -10.01 2.31 -4.78
CA GLU A 63 -10.74 3.30 -3.96
C GLU A 63 -11.18 2.69 -2.61
N PRO A 64 -11.67 1.44 -2.54
CA PRO A 64 -11.87 0.75 -1.27
C PRO A 64 -10.59 0.66 -0.42
N SER A 65 -9.45 0.26 -1.01
CA SER A 65 -8.17 0.22 -0.30
C SER A 65 -7.77 1.58 0.28
N GLU A 66 -7.96 2.65 -0.50
CA GLU A 66 -7.70 4.02 -0.06
C GLU A 66 -8.61 4.44 1.08
N ALA A 67 -9.91 4.17 0.97
CA ALA A 67 -10.89 4.54 1.97
C ALA A 67 -10.59 3.89 3.33
N VAL A 68 -10.25 2.60 3.35
CA VAL A 68 -9.90 1.88 4.58
C VAL A 68 -8.61 2.44 5.18
N ALA A 69 -7.59 2.70 4.36
CA ALA A 69 -6.33 3.27 4.85
C ALA A 69 -6.50 4.66 5.48
N LEU A 70 -7.33 5.50 4.88
CA LEU A 70 -7.61 6.85 5.36
C LEU A 70 -8.47 6.84 6.63
N ALA A 71 -9.47 5.95 6.69
CA ALA A 71 -10.30 5.77 7.87
C ALA A 71 -9.45 5.34 9.06
N ASP A 72 -8.61 4.30 8.90
CA ASP A 72 -7.74 3.82 9.97
C ASP A 72 -6.66 4.86 10.35
N ASN A 73 -6.08 5.58 9.38
CA ASN A 73 -5.12 6.65 9.68
C ASN A 73 -5.75 7.74 10.59
N ALA A 74 -7.02 8.07 10.36
CA ALA A 74 -7.76 9.03 11.15
C ALA A 74 -8.20 8.45 12.51
N GLU A 75 -8.78 7.25 12.54
CA GLU A 75 -9.30 6.58 13.74
C GLU A 75 -8.19 6.35 14.77
N TYR A 76 -7.03 5.86 14.32
CA TYR A 76 -5.92 5.52 15.20
C TYR A 76 -4.88 6.64 15.36
N GLY A 77 -5.08 7.77 14.68
CA GLY A 77 -4.26 8.98 14.87
C GLY A 77 -2.78 8.80 14.51
N TRP A 78 -2.45 8.05 13.44
CA TRP A 78 -1.05 7.79 13.07
C TRP A 78 -0.31 9.01 12.53
N GLY A 79 -1.03 10.06 12.14
CA GLY A 79 -0.44 11.32 11.68
C GLY A 79 0.21 11.25 10.29
N LEU A 80 -0.09 10.22 9.50
CA LEU A 80 0.41 10.12 8.13
C LEU A 80 -0.30 11.13 7.23
N ASP A 81 0.44 11.69 6.26
CA ASP A 81 -0.13 12.58 5.24
C ASP A 81 -1.19 11.81 4.40
N PRO A 82 -2.47 12.20 4.45
CA PRO A 82 -3.56 11.52 3.74
C PRO A 82 -3.37 11.49 2.22
N GLU A 83 -2.82 12.56 1.63
CA GLU A 83 -2.60 12.65 0.19
C GLU A 83 -1.46 11.73 -0.24
N LEU A 84 -0.41 11.65 0.58
CA LEU A 84 0.70 10.74 0.35
C LEU A 84 0.26 9.27 0.48
N LEU A 85 -0.48 8.93 1.54
CA LEU A 85 -0.99 7.58 1.77
C LEU A 85 -1.91 7.12 0.63
N ARG A 86 -2.88 7.96 0.27
CA ARG A 86 -3.80 7.73 -0.85
C ARG A 86 -3.04 7.58 -2.16
N GLY A 87 -2.14 8.51 -2.48
CA GLY A 87 -1.38 8.48 -3.73
C GLY A 87 -0.46 7.26 -3.84
N ALA A 88 0.14 6.82 -2.72
CA ALA A 88 0.96 5.63 -2.69
C ALA A 88 0.12 4.38 -3.06
N ILE A 89 -1.09 4.26 -2.49
CA ILE A 89 -2.03 3.19 -2.80
C ILE A 89 -2.55 3.32 -4.23
N HIS A 90 -3.15 4.43 -4.63
CA HIS A 90 -3.81 4.59 -5.93
C HIS A 90 -2.91 4.24 -7.13
N TRP A 91 -1.64 4.68 -7.08
CA TRP A 91 -0.75 4.62 -8.24
C TRP A 91 0.19 3.41 -8.26
N HIS A 92 0.01 2.43 -7.37
CA HIS A 92 0.93 1.29 -7.23
C HIS A 92 1.02 0.38 -8.48
N HIS A 93 0.02 0.43 -9.36
CA HIS A 93 0.02 -0.25 -10.67
C HIS A 93 0.63 0.55 -11.82
N LYS A 94 0.92 1.85 -11.63
CA LYS A 94 1.28 2.73 -12.75
C LYS A 94 2.62 2.31 -13.33
N ILE A 95 2.62 1.88 -14.59
CA ILE A 95 3.83 1.43 -15.31
C ILE A 95 4.54 2.55 -16.08
N THR A 96 3.87 3.65 -16.38
CA THR A 96 4.45 4.80 -17.09
C THR A 96 4.99 5.87 -16.13
N PRO A 97 6.05 6.60 -16.51
CA PRO A 97 6.48 7.78 -15.74
C PRO A 97 5.33 8.76 -15.60
N TYR A 98 5.25 9.39 -14.43
CA TYR A 98 4.29 10.46 -14.22
C TYR A 98 4.60 11.63 -15.16
N LYS A 99 3.66 11.98 -16.05
CA LYS A 99 3.74 13.17 -16.90
C LYS A 99 2.79 14.23 -16.33
N ALA A 100 3.34 15.42 -16.07
CA ALA A 100 2.71 16.68 -15.61
C ALA A 100 2.50 16.87 -14.09
N SER A 101 2.82 18.11 -13.67
CA SER A 101 2.58 18.84 -12.40
C SER A 101 2.15 18.02 -11.18
N ILE A 102 2.96 17.03 -10.78
CA ILE A 102 2.81 16.44 -9.46
C ILE A 102 3.09 17.56 -8.45
N LYS A 103 2.13 17.88 -7.57
CA LYS A 103 2.38 18.78 -6.44
C LYS A 103 3.65 18.31 -5.76
N LYS A 104 4.56 19.22 -5.38
CA LYS A 104 5.86 18.84 -4.79
C LYS A 104 5.72 17.83 -3.64
N SER A 105 4.62 17.91 -2.88
CA SER A 105 4.23 17.00 -1.80
C SER A 105 3.99 15.54 -2.21
N LEU A 106 3.69 15.26 -3.48
CA LEU A 106 3.37 13.92 -3.99
C LEU A 106 4.58 13.22 -4.65
N LYS A 107 5.75 13.88 -4.74
CA LYS A 107 6.98 13.23 -5.23
C LYS A 107 7.38 11.99 -4.41
N PRO A 108 7.25 11.98 -3.07
CA PRO A 108 7.47 10.77 -2.27
C PRO A 108 6.50 9.65 -2.67
N ALA A 109 5.22 9.94 -2.89
CA ALA A 109 4.22 8.97 -3.35
C ALA A 109 4.67 8.29 -4.64
N VAL A 110 5.17 9.08 -5.60
CA VAL A 110 5.64 8.57 -6.89
C VAL A 110 6.86 7.67 -6.72
N LYS A 111 7.81 8.03 -5.84
CA LYS A 111 8.95 7.17 -5.49
C LYS A 111 8.46 5.84 -4.92
N LEU A 112 7.50 5.87 -4.01
CA LEU A 112 6.90 4.68 -3.38
C LEU A 112 6.13 3.80 -4.38
N THR A 113 5.38 4.40 -5.30
CA THR A 113 4.60 3.65 -6.31
C THR A 113 5.50 2.86 -7.26
N GLY A 114 6.67 3.38 -7.61
CA GLY A 114 7.68 2.64 -8.38
C GLY A 114 8.19 1.40 -7.65
N LEU A 115 8.17 1.40 -6.31
CA LEU A 115 8.67 0.30 -5.47
C LEU A 115 7.60 -0.78 -5.23
N MET A 116 6.32 -0.43 -5.29
CA MET A 116 5.20 -1.36 -5.15
C MET A 116 4.99 -2.31 -6.35
N ARG A 117 5.80 -2.18 -7.41
CA ARG A 117 5.64 -2.87 -8.70
C ARG A 117 5.85 -4.39 -8.70
N GLN A 118 5.93 -5.06 -7.57
CA GLN A 118 6.16 -6.51 -7.51
C GLN A 118 4.87 -7.31 -7.38
N LYS A 119 4.15 -7.52 -8.49
CA LYS A 119 3.10 -8.56 -8.54
C LYS A 119 3.72 -9.91 -8.91
N VAL A 120 3.90 -10.77 -7.90
CA VAL A 120 3.93 -12.23 -8.14
C VAL A 120 2.50 -12.69 -7.93
N TRP A 121 1.81 -12.98 -9.03
CA TRP A 121 0.47 -13.56 -8.98
C TRP A 121 0.53 -14.92 -8.28
N PHE A 122 -0.23 -15.09 -7.20
CA PHE A 122 -0.63 -16.42 -6.74
C PHE A 122 -1.72 -16.94 -7.68
N ALA A 123 -1.32 -17.33 -8.89
CA ALA A 123 -2.14 -18.26 -9.65
C ALA A 123 -2.03 -19.60 -8.92
N LYS A 124 -2.99 -19.87 -8.02
CA LYS A 124 -3.24 -21.24 -7.54
C LYS A 124 -3.63 -22.06 -8.77
N GLY A 125 -2.71 -22.89 -9.23
CA GLY A 125 -2.96 -24.08 -10.04
C GLY A 125 -2.67 -25.30 -9.18
#